data_AF-A0A349SFZ4-F1
#
_entry.id   AF-A0A349SFZ4-F1
#
_cell.length_a   1.000
_cell.length_b   1.000
_cell.length_c   1.000
_cell.angle_alpha   90.00
_cell.angle_beta   90.00
_cell.angle_gamma   90.00
#
_symmetry.space_group_name_H-M   'P 1'
#
loop_
_entity.id
_entity.type
_entity.pdbx_description
1 polymer ?
#
loop_
_entity_poly.entity_id
_entity_poly.type
_entity_poly.pdbx_seq_one_letter_code
_entity_poly.pdbx_strand_id
1 'polypeptide(L)'
;DSAQFDVGTSDFRGSIEYVRFDDAGRKPRINAQLVSEHFDRKDFQTVATRASARMPPEKFFSDRQLVLDWISDNDIHLDYRANTAVVGEHHMKDLELTAIVEDGKLVLDEIRADMQGAQMKVTLELDAR
;
A
#
# COMPACT_ATOMS: atom_id res chain seq x y z
N ASP A 1 12.61 12.58 -10.17
CA ASP A 1 11.37 13.35 -10.43
C ASP A 1 10.31 13.00 -9.41
N SER A 2 9.71 14.01 -8.79
CA SER A 2 8.57 13.81 -7.89
C SER A 2 7.27 13.88 -8.70
N ALA A 3 6.49 12.81 -8.65
CA ALA A 3 5.15 12.73 -9.20
C ALA A 3 4.13 13.19 -8.16
N GLN A 4 3.04 13.81 -8.62
CA GLN A 4 1.83 14.00 -7.84
C GLN A 4 0.70 13.22 -8.52
N PHE A 5 -0.07 12.48 -7.73
CA PHE A 5 -1.27 11.81 -8.19
C PHE A 5 -2.35 11.87 -7.11
N ASP A 6 -3.57 12.19 -7.51
CA ASP A 6 -4.69 12.33 -6.58
C ASP A 6 -5.75 11.28 -6.95
N VAL A 7 -6.37 10.66 -5.94
CA VAL A 7 -7.44 9.67 -6.11
C VAL A 7 -8.60 10.07 -5.23
N GLY A 8 -9.69 10.53 -5.85
CA GLY A 8 -10.83 11.05 -5.11
C GLY A 8 -10.45 12.28 -4.29
N THR A 9 -10.52 12.16 -2.96
CA THR A 9 -10.08 13.18 -2.00
C THR A 9 -8.65 12.96 -1.49
N SER A 10 -8.05 11.80 -1.78
CA SER A 10 -6.71 11.46 -1.35
C SER A 10 -5.67 12.09 -2.26
N ASP A 11 -4.66 12.73 -1.68
CA ASP A 11 -3.55 13.34 -2.42
C ASP A 11 -2.25 12.58 -2.16
N PHE A 12 -1.43 12.38 -3.20
CA PHE A 12 -0.16 11.70 -3.06
C PHE A 12 0.92 12.46 -3.81
N ARG A 13 2.08 12.57 -3.16
CA ARG A 13 3.29 13.16 -3.74
C ARG A 13 4.47 12.27 -3.43
N GLY A 14 5.43 12.21 -4.35
CA GLY A 14 6.68 11.52 -4.10
C GLY A 14 7.21 10.83 -5.33
N SER A 15 7.87 9.70 -5.17
CA SER A 15 8.51 8.97 -6.26
C SER A 15 8.10 7.51 -6.25
N ILE A 16 7.81 6.99 -7.43
CA ILE A 16 7.63 5.56 -7.67
C ILE A 16 8.62 5.18 -8.76
N GLU A 17 9.56 4.33 -8.41
CA GLU A 17 10.50 3.73 -9.34
C GLU A 17 10.09 2.28 -9.59
N TYR A 18 9.98 1.92 -10.86
CA TYR A 18 9.65 0.57 -11.28
C TYR A 18 10.80 0.01 -12.13
N VAL A 19 11.50 -0.97 -11.58
CA VAL A 19 12.63 -1.62 -12.23
C VAL A 19 12.20 -2.99 -12.71
N ARG A 20 12.06 -3.13 -14.04
CA ARG A 20 12.01 -4.46 -14.68
C ARG A 20 13.43 -4.91 -14.91
N PHE A 21 13.76 -6.08 -14.40
CA PHE A 21 14.97 -6.78 -14.81
C PHE A 21 14.62 -7.56 -16.07
N ASP A 22 15.28 -7.21 -17.17
CA ASP A 22 15.21 -7.90 -18.47
C ASP A 22 15.91 -9.27 -18.44
N ASP A 23 16.74 -9.52 -17.43
CA ASP A 23 17.50 -10.75 -17.27
C ASP A 23 16.85 -11.79 -16.31
N ALA A 24 16.56 -12.96 -16.90
CA ALA A 24 16.61 -14.31 -16.32
C ALA A 24 16.23 -14.49 -14.83
N GLY A 25 14.95 -14.29 -14.49
CA GLY A 25 14.35 -14.87 -13.27
C GLY A 25 14.36 -13.99 -12.02
N ARG A 26 14.76 -12.71 -12.12
CA ARG A 26 14.57 -11.75 -11.03
C ARG A 26 13.18 -11.12 -11.08
N LYS A 27 12.52 -11.03 -9.91
CA LYS A 27 11.23 -10.36 -9.79
C LYS A 27 11.38 -8.87 -10.06
N PRO A 28 10.38 -8.23 -10.68
CA PRO A 28 10.36 -6.77 -10.79
C PRO A 28 10.40 -6.14 -9.40
N ARG A 29 11.13 -5.02 -9.28
CA ARG A 29 11.24 -4.26 -8.04
C ARG A 29 10.50 -2.93 -8.15
N ILE A 30 9.73 -2.60 -7.12
CA ILE A 30 9.03 -1.34 -6.98
C ILE A 30 9.58 -0.62 -5.75
N ASN A 31 10.18 0.55 -5.93
CA ASN A 31 10.57 1.41 -4.81
C ASN A 31 9.66 2.64 -4.80
N ALA A 32 9.00 2.89 -3.68
CA ALA A 32 8.07 4.00 -3.55
C ALA A 32 8.35 4.78 -2.27
N GLN A 33 8.40 6.11 -2.41
CA GLN A 33 8.38 7.04 -1.29
C GLN A 33 7.23 7.98 -1.53
N LEU A 34 6.21 7.90 -0.68
CA LEU A 34 4.96 8.60 -0.87
C LEU A 34 4.59 9.39 0.39
N VAL A 35 4.07 10.59 0.19
CA VAL A 35 3.50 11.43 1.25
C VAL A 35 2.12 11.91 0.83
N SER A 36 1.23 12.06 1.82
CA SER A 36 -0.14 12.55 1.64
C SER A 36 -0.51 13.55 2.73
N GLU A 37 -1.25 14.59 2.38
CA GLU A 37 -1.96 15.37 3.40
C GLU A 37 -3.23 14.62 3.86
N HIS A 38 -3.94 14.05 2.90
CA HIS A 38 -5.16 13.28 3.12
C HIS A 38 -5.11 11.92 2.43
N PHE A 39 -5.41 10.88 3.20
CA PHE A 39 -5.65 9.54 2.71
C PHE A 39 -7.02 9.07 3.16
N ASP A 40 -7.84 8.61 2.22
CA ASP A 40 -9.09 7.95 2.52
C ASP A 40 -9.19 6.65 1.73
N ARG A 41 -9.22 5.53 2.45
CA ARG A 41 -9.34 4.19 1.86
C ARG A 41 -10.57 4.06 0.97
N LYS A 42 -11.64 4.83 1.21
CA LYS A 42 -12.86 4.78 0.39
C LYS A 42 -12.62 5.21 -1.05
N ASP A 43 -11.65 6.10 -1.29
CA ASP A 43 -11.35 6.63 -2.63
C ASP A 43 -10.84 5.51 -3.56
N PHE A 44 -10.20 4.50 -2.98
CA PHE A 44 -9.66 3.34 -3.68
C PHE A 44 -10.66 2.19 -3.83
N GLN A 45 -11.75 2.18 -3.06
CA GLN A 45 -12.83 1.18 -3.22
C GLN A 45 -13.52 1.34 -4.60
N THR A 46 -13.70 2.57 -5.06
CA THR A 46 -14.33 2.88 -6.35
C THR A 46 -13.41 2.60 -7.54
N VAL A 47 -12.11 2.85 -7.39
CA VAL A 47 -11.09 2.55 -8.43
C VAL A 47 -10.97 1.05 -8.65
N ALA A 48 -10.93 0.26 -7.57
CA ALA A 48 -10.98 -1.19 -7.65
C ALA A 48 -12.23 -1.68 -8.40
N THR A 49 -13.38 -1.04 -8.16
CA THR A 49 -14.65 -1.39 -8.82
C THR A 49 -14.65 -1.06 -10.32
N ARG A 50 -14.03 0.04 -10.77
CA ARG A 50 -13.93 0.40 -12.19
C ARG A 50 -12.88 -0.41 -12.97
N ALA A 51 -11.73 -0.71 -12.36
CA ALA A 51 -10.75 -1.65 -12.94
C ALA A 51 -11.37 -3.06 -13.08
N SER A 52 -12.31 -3.39 -12.19
CA SER A 52 -13.04 -4.65 -12.21
C SER A 52 -14.11 -4.79 -13.30
N ALA A 53 -14.31 -3.79 -14.17
CA ALA A 53 -15.14 -3.99 -15.36
C ALA A 53 -14.46 -4.89 -16.43
N ARG A 54 -13.17 -5.21 -16.25
CA ARG A 54 -12.43 -6.22 -17.05
C ARG A 54 -11.89 -7.41 -16.25
N MET A 55 -12.01 -7.43 -14.93
CA MET A 55 -11.67 -8.57 -14.05
C MET A 55 -12.64 -8.61 -12.87
N PRO A 56 -13.13 -9.77 -12.41
CA PRO A 56 -14.24 -9.80 -11.45
C PRO A 56 -13.93 -9.01 -10.17
N PRO A 57 -14.91 -8.25 -9.63
CA PRO A 57 -14.73 -7.43 -8.44
C PRO A 57 -14.78 -8.33 -7.21
N GLU A 58 -13.67 -8.97 -6.87
CA GLU A 58 -13.53 -9.60 -5.56
C GLU A 58 -12.24 -9.16 -4.86
N LYS A 59 -12.46 -8.18 -3.96
CA LYS A 59 -11.96 -8.20 -2.58
C LYS A 59 -10.44 -8.06 -2.40
N PHE A 60 -10.00 -6.80 -2.36
CA PHE A 60 -8.75 -6.37 -1.72
C PHE A 60 -8.64 -6.75 -0.22
N PHE A 61 -9.71 -7.30 0.38
CA PHE A 61 -9.77 -7.82 1.75
C PHE A 61 -10.64 -9.07 1.85
N SER A 62 -10.45 -10.05 0.96
CA SER A 62 -10.97 -11.40 1.21
C SER A 62 -9.87 -12.35 1.59
N ASP A 63 -10.24 -13.30 2.44
CA ASP A 63 -9.50 -14.49 2.85
C ASP A 63 -9.13 -15.44 1.68
N ARG A 64 -8.62 -14.92 0.56
CA ARG A 64 -8.27 -15.69 -0.65
C ARG A 64 -6.94 -15.23 -1.24
N GLN A 65 -6.20 -16.22 -1.72
CA GLN A 65 -4.85 -16.24 -2.31
C GLN A 65 -4.37 -15.02 -3.14
N LEU A 66 -5.26 -14.16 -3.64
CA LEU A 66 -4.93 -13.03 -4.51
C LEU A 66 -3.99 -11.98 -3.90
N VAL A 67 -4.09 -11.70 -2.59
CA VAL A 67 -3.13 -10.80 -1.90
C VAL A 67 -1.74 -11.42 -1.84
N LEU A 68 -1.68 -12.74 -1.66
CA LEU A 68 -0.43 -13.50 -1.55
C LEU A 68 0.24 -13.70 -2.92
N ASP A 69 -0.54 -13.85 -3.99
CA ASP A 69 -0.03 -13.98 -5.35
C ASP A 69 0.73 -12.71 -5.78
N TRP A 70 0.19 -11.52 -5.48
CA TRP A 70 0.87 -10.26 -5.78
C TRP A 70 2.16 -10.05 -4.97
N ILE A 71 2.14 -10.43 -3.68
CA ILE A 71 3.31 -10.45 -2.80
C ILE A 71 4.36 -11.44 -3.33
N SER A 72 3.93 -12.53 -3.97
CA SER A 72 4.82 -13.54 -4.52
C SER A 72 5.49 -13.11 -5.83
N ASP A 73 4.88 -12.24 -6.61
CA ASP A 73 5.34 -11.89 -7.96
C ASP A 73 6.22 -10.64 -8.04
N ASN A 74 6.30 -9.83 -6.98
CA ASN A 74 7.00 -8.55 -6.99
C ASN A 74 7.79 -8.33 -5.70
N ASP A 75 8.93 -7.65 -5.81
CA ASP A 75 9.60 -7.08 -4.64
C ASP A 75 9.20 -5.60 -4.51
N ILE A 76 8.81 -5.15 -3.32
CA ILE A 76 8.23 -3.82 -3.12
C ILE A 76 8.76 -3.20 -1.84
N HIS A 77 9.38 -2.03 -1.95
CA HIS A 77 9.78 -1.23 -0.80
C HIS A 77 8.98 0.06 -0.85
N LEU A 78 8.08 0.26 0.12
CA LEU A 78 7.24 1.44 0.24
C LEU A 78 7.49 2.11 1.58
N ASP A 79 7.92 3.37 1.54
CA ASP A 79 7.84 4.28 2.67
C ASP A 79 6.70 5.26 2.45
N TYR A 80 5.73 5.25 3.36
CA TYR A 80 4.53 6.07 3.27
C TYR A 80 4.31 6.91 4.52
N ARG A 81 3.91 8.17 4.31
CA ARG A 81 3.46 9.05 5.39
C ARG A 81 2.17 9.78 5.02
N ALA A 82 1.26 9.92 5.97
CA ALA A 82 0.06 10.71 5.79
C ALA A 82 -0.23 11.58 7.03
N ASN A 83 -0.50 12.87 6.82
CA ASN A 83 -0.92 13.76 7.89
C ASN A 83 -2.29 13.33 8.46
N THR A 84 -3.23 12.98 7.57
CA THR A 84 -4.52 12.40 7.95
C THR A 84 -4.82 11.14 7.15
N ALA A 85 -5.26 10.08 7.84
CA ALA A 85 -5.63 8.81 7.22
C ALA A 85 -6.97 8.31 7.75
N VAL A 86 -7.87 7.93 6.85
CA VAL A 86 -9.20 7.38 7.16
C VAL A 86 -9.29 5.96 6.62
N VAL A 87 -9.49 5.00 7.53
CA VAL A 87 -9.61 3.57 7.22
C VAL A 87 -10.88 3.03 7.87
N GLY A 88 -11.94 2.85 7.07
CA GLY A 88 -13.25 2.50 7.60
C GLY A 88 -13.78 3.64 8.46
N GLU A 89 -14.13 3.34 9.71
CA GLU A 89 -14.56 4.35 10.69
C GLU A 89 -13.39 4.92 11.53
N HIS A 90 -12.16 4.46 11.27
CA HIS A 90 -10.99 4.87 12.03
C HIS A 90 -10.30 6.06 11.38
N HIS A 91 -10.18 7.14 12.17
CA HIS A 91 -9.43 8.33 11.82
C HIS A 91 -8.08 8.31 12.54
N MET A 92 -7.02 8.39 11.75
CA MET A 92 -5.62 8.38 12.17
C MET A 92 -4.97 9.70 11.77
N LYS A 93 -4.03 10.16 12.59
CA LYS A 93 -3.15 11.30 12.30
C LYS A 93 -1.71 10.85 12.31
N ASP A 94 -0.87 11.57 11.57
CA ASP A 94 0.57 11.35 11.53
C ASP A 94 0.91 9.87 11.26
N LEU A 95 0.22 9.28 10.28
CA LEU A 95 0.43 7.91 9.88
C LEU A 95 1.80 7.78 9.23
N GLU A 96 2.63 6.90 9.74
CA GLU A 96 3.88 6.46 9.12
C GLU A 96 3.82 4.94 8.95
N LEU A 97 4.24 4.46 7.78
CA LEU A 97 4.23 3.05 7.41
C LEU A 97 5.42 2.75 6.51
N THR A 98 6.17 1.70 6.84
CA THR A 98 7.10 1.06 5.91
C THR A 98 6.56 -0.33 5.56
N ALA A 99 6.38 -0.59 4.27
CA ALA A 99 5.96 -1.89 3.76
C ALA A 99 7.04 -2.48 2.87
N ILE A 100 7.49 -3.68 3.20
CA ILE A 100 8.53 -4.42 2.50
C ILE A 100 7.93 -5.74 2.03
N VAL A 101 7.92 -5.95 0.72
CA VAL A 101 7.65 -7.24 0.10
C VAL A 101 8.94 -7.75 -0.51
N GLU A 102 9.44 -8.87 -0.01
CA GLU A 102 10.59 -9.56 -0.60
C GLU A 102 10.37 -11.08 -0.51
N ASP A 103 10.73 -11.81 -1.57
CA ASP A 103 10.71 -13.28 -1.58
C ASP A 103 9.36 -13.94 -1.20
N GLY A 104 8.24 -13.24 -1.46
CA GLY A 104 6.89 -13.71 -1.12
C GLY A 104 6.49 -13.44 0.33
N LYS A 105 7.22 -12.60 1.06
CA LYS A 105 6.89 -12.18 2.42
C LYS A 105 6.56 -10.70 2.43
N LEU A 106 5.47 -10.32 3.07
CA LEU A 106 5.12 -8.92 3.36
C LEU A 106 5.43 -8.62 4.83
N VAL A 107 6.26 -7.62 5.06
CA VAL A 107 6.53 -7.04 6.37
C VAL A 107 6.00 -5.61 6.36
N LEU A 108 5.05 -5.31 7.23
CA LEU A 108 4.71 -3.94 7.60
C LEU A 108 5.53 -3.62 8.84
N ASP A 109 6.66 -2.98 8.62
CA ASP A 109 7.52 -2.56 9.72
C ASP A 109 7.00 -1.23 10.26
N GLU A 110 6.65 -1.27 11.55
CA GLU A 110 6.46 -0.06 12.33
C GLU A 110 5.38 0.90 11.81
N ILE A 111 4.15 0.40 11.64
CA ILE A 111 2.98 1.26 11.45
C ILE A 111 2.82 2.11 12.71
N ARG A 112 2.90 3.43 12.56
CA ARG A 112 2.69 4.38 13.64
C ARG A 112 1.59 5.34 13.25
N ALA A 113 0.67 5.63 14.17
CA ALA A 113 -0.31 6.69 13.98
C ALA A 113 -0.92 7.11 15.31
N ASP A 114 -1.39 8.34 15.39
CA ASP A 114 -2.22 8.82 16.48
C ASP A 114 -3.70 8.52 16.18
N MET A 115 -4.34 7.75 17.05
CA MET A 115 -5.73 7.32 16.91
C MET A 115 -6.48 7.52 18.23
N GLN A 116 -7.55 8.34 18.19
CA GLN A 116 -8.42 8.60 19.35
C GLN A 116 -7.67 9.05 20.63
N GLY A 117 -6.56 9.80 20.46
CA GLY A 117 -5.73 10.28 21.57
C GLY A 117 -4.74 9.25 22.12
N ALA A 118 -4.61 8.09 21.49
CA ALA A 118 -3.59 7.09 21.77
C ALA A 118 -2.63 6.94 20.58
N GLN A 119 -1.37 6.60 20.88
CA GLN A 119 -0.41 6.24 19.83
C GLN A 119 -0.54 4.74 19.52
N MET A 120 -0.83 4.42 18.27
CA MET A 120 -0.83 3.07 17.74
C MET A 120 0.56 2.75 17.19
N LYS A 121 1.09 1.58 17.56
CA LYS A 121 2.28 0.99 16.95
C LYS A 121 1.99 -0.47 16.58
N VAL A 122 2.13 -0.83 15.32
CA VAL A 122 1.87 -2.20 14.83
C VAL A 122 3.01 -2.66 13.94
N THR A 123 3.45 -3.90 14.13
CA THR A 123 4.31 -4.63 13.19
C THR A 123 3.53 -5.85 12.72
N LEU A 124 3.51 -6.09 11.41
CA LEU A 124 2.84 -7.24 10.80
C LEU A 124 3.82 -7.97 9.88
N GLU A 125 3.85 -9.29 9.96
CA GLU A 125 4.55 -10.14 8.99
C GLU A 125 3.56 -11.16 8.43
N LEU A 126 3.57 -11.31 7.10
CA LEU A 126 2.77 -12.27 6.36
C LEU A 126 3.68 -13.03 5.40
N ASP A 127 3.62 -14.35 5.44
CA ASP A 127 4.35 -15.24 4.52
C ASP A 127 3.36 -15.89 3.56
N ALA A 128 3.62 -15.81 2.25
CA ALA A 128 2.78 -16.39 1.22
C ALA A 128 3.03 -17.89 0.97
N ARG A 129 3.94 -18.53 1.73
CA ARG A 129 4.32 -19.94 1.58
C ARG A 129 3.42 -20.91 2.34
#